data_AF-A0A0G2ACM7-F1
#
_entry.id   AF-A0A0G2ACM7-F1
#
_cell.length_a   1.000
_cell.length_b   1.000
_cell.length_c   1.000
_cell.angle_alpha   90.00
_cell.angle_beta   90.00
_cell.angle_gamma   90.00
#
_symmetry.space_group_name_H-M   'P 1'
#
loop_
_entity.id
_entity.type
_entity.pdbx_description
1 polymer ?
#
loop_
_entity_poly.entity_id
_entity_poly.type
_entity_poly.pdbx_seq_one_letter_code
_entity_poly.pdbx_strand_id
1 'polypeptide(L)'
;MIVRAFGKFAMGFLALIAGFFILSLSCGDDGCGRAISSVLSEVKQEETANIIITSPGENTVVESPFQVKGTARVFEGKVFFELSDALGFVLAQGSLPTQGENVRKLLPFEGSILYSTPNAPTGT
;
A
#
# COMPACT_ATOMS: atom_id res chain seq x y z
N MET A 1 -10.26 10.73 2.95
CA MET A 1 -9.50 9.50 2.70
C MET A 1 -10.22 8.66 1.66
N ILE A 2 -9.81 8.72 0.39
CA ILE A 2 -10.22 7.83 -0.71
C ILE A 2 -9.04 7.79 -1.70
N VAL A 3 -8.46 6.62 -1.94
CA VAL A 3 -7.55 6.40 -3.08
C VAL A 3 -8.35 5.65 -4.14
N ARG A 4 -8.55 6.27 -5.31
CA ARG A 4 -9.16 5.64 -6.49
C ARG A 4 -8.11 5.50 -7.57
N ALA A 5 -7.68 4.26 -7.86
CA ALA A 5 -6.94 3.95 -9.07
C ALA A 5 -7.94 3.55 -10.17
N PHE A 6 -7.98 4.31 -11.26
CA PHE A 6 -8.69 3.95 -12.49
C PHE A 6 -7.75 3.17 -13.41
N GLY A 7 -8.00 1.87 -13.56
CA GLY A 7 -7.39 1.03 -14.60
C GLY A 7 -8.47 0.55 -15.55
N LYS A 8 -8.65 1.23 -16.69
CA LYS A 8 -9.42 0.74 -17.84
C LYS A 8 -8.67 -0.46 -18.44
N PHE A 9 -9.14 -1.67 -18.19
CA PHE A 9 -8.74 -2.85 -18.98
C PHE A 9 -9.92 -3.35 -19.79
N ALA A 10 -9.72 -3.33 -21.10
CA ALA A 10 -10.62 -3.83 -22.11
C ALA A 10 -10.68 -5.38 -22.06
N MET A 11 -11.89 -5.92 -22.07
CA MET A 11 -12.22 -7.26 -22.57
C MET A 11 -13.63 -7.15 -23.16
N GLY A 12 -13.90 -7.37 -24.44
CA GLY A 12 -13.25 -8.32 -25.34
C GLY A 12 -13.77 -9.71 -25.05
N PHE A 13 -14.67 -10.19 -25.91
CA PHE A 13 -15.12 -11.58 -26.02
C PHE A 13 -16.26 -12.06 -25.11
N LEU A 14 -17.44 -11.52 -25.41
CA LEU A 14 -18.75 -12.03 -25.04
C LEU A 14 -19.11 -13.20 -25.97
N ALA A 15 -18.50 -14.37 -25.77
CA ALA A 15 -18.84 -15.59 -26.52
C ALA A 15 -18.38 -16.88 -25.80
N LEU A 16 -19.06 -17.25 -24.72
CA LEU A 16 -19.25 -18.67 -24.38
C LEU A 16 -20.64 -18.83 -23.75
N ILE A 17 -21.63 -18.65 -24.62
CA ILE A 17 -23.03 -19.05 -24.43
C ILE A 17 -23.07 -20.59 -24.46
N ALA A 18 -24.05 -21.17 -23.75
CA ALA A 18 -24.64 -22.49 -24.03
C ALA A 18 -24.06 -23.75 -23.34
N GLY A 19 -23.39 -23.63 -22.19
CA GLY A 19 -22.94 -24.80 -21.42
C GLY A 19 -23.56 -25.00 -20.03
N PHE A 20 -24.29 -24.02 -19.48
CA PHE A 20 -24.74 -24.05 -18.08
C PHE A 20 -26.25 -23.79 -17.91
N PHE A 21 -27.02 -23.87 -19.01
CA PHE A 21 -28.46 -23.61 -19.01
C PHE A 21 -29.32 -24.88 -18.99
N ILE A 22 -28.71 -26.05 -18.79
CA ILE A 22 -29.42 -27.34 -18.68
C ILE A 22 -29.01 -28.02 -17.36
N LEU A 23 -29.28 -27.36 -16.23
CA LEU A 23 -29.43 -28.04 -14.94
C LEU A 23 -30.25 -27.22 -13.93
N SER A 24 -31.17 -26.38 -14.42
CA SER A 24 -32.07 -25.55 -13.60
C SER A 24 -33.51 -26.07 -13.62
N LEU A 25 -33.70 -27.38 -13.54
CA LEU A 25 -35.00 -28.04 -13.41
C LEU A 25 -34.91 -29.23 -12.45
N SER A 26 -34.48 -28.98 -11.21
CA SER A 26 -34.86 -29.77 -10.01
C SER A 26 -34.12 -29.24 -8.77
N CYS A 27 -34.64 -28.15 -8.18
CA CYS A 27 -34.46 -27.72 -6.79
C CYS A 27 -35.26 -26.40 -6.69
N GLY A 28 -36.53 -26.36 -6.27
CA GLY A 28 -37.15 -27.13 -5.20
C GLY A 28 -36.69 -26.52 -3.88
N ASP A 29 -37.46 -25.55 -3.38
CA ASP A 29 -37.41 -24.84 -2.09
C ASP A 29 -36.11 -24.78 -1.28
N ASP A 30 -35.70 -23.54 -1.01
CA ASP A 30 -35.04 -23.07 0.20
C ASP A 30 -33.69 -23.69 0.62
N GLY A 31 -32.59 -22.97 0.33
CA GLY A 31 -31.49 -22.93 1.29
C GLY A 31 -30.05 -22.99 0.75
N CYS A 32 -29.81 -23.20 -0.54
CA CYS A 32 -28.44 -23.37 -1.05
C CYS A 32 -27.75 -22.08 -1.55
N GLY A 33 -28.27 -20.89 -1.19
CA GLY A 33 -27.70 -19.60 -1.62
C GLY A 33 -26.67 -18.97 -0.68
N ARG A 34 -26.35 -19.55 0.49
CA ARG A 34 -25.63 -18.82 1.56
C ARG A 34 -24.21 -19.31 1.88
N ALA A 35 -23.69 -20.33 1.21
CA ALA A 35 -22.40 -20.91 1.59
C ALA A 35 -21.16 -20.27 0.93
N ILE A 36 -21.30 -19.44 -0.11
CA ILE A 36 -20.13 -18.87 -0.81
C ILE A 36 -19.73 -17.50 -0.21
N SER A 37 -20.60 -16.85 0.56
CA SER A 37 -20.33 -15.52 1.12
C SER A 37 -19.43 -15.53 2.36
N SER A 38 -19.37 -16.62 3.13
CA SER A 38 -18.54 -16.68 4.35
C SER A 38 -17.07 -16.96 4.06
N VAL A 39 -16.77 -17.75 3.03
CA VAL A 39 -15.38 -18.09 2.65
C VAL A 39 -14.66 -16.89 2.03
N LEU A 40 -15.40 -15.99 1.35
CA LEU A 40 -14.83 -14.80 0.72
C LEU A 40 -14.53 -13.66 1.74
N SER A 41 -15.16 -13.69 2.92
CA SER A 41 -14.99 -12.66 3.94
C SER A 41 -13.75 -12.86 4.82
N GLU A 42 -13.08 -14.01 4.72
CA GLU A 42 -11.91 -14.37 5.53
C GLU A 42 -10.65 -14.63 4.68
N VAL A 43 -10.55 -13.99 3.51
CA VAL A 43 -9.23 -13.71 2.93
C VAL A 43 -8.82 -12.34 3.45
N LYS A 44 -8.35 -12.30 4.71
CA LYS A 44 -7.64 -11.15 5.27
C LYS A 44 -6.40 -10.94 4.41
N GLN A 45 -6.52 -10.04 3.44
CA GLN A 45 -5.43 -9.64 2.56
C GLN A 45 -4.34 -9.05 3.47
N GLU A 46 -3.33 -9.85 3.81
CA GLU A 46 -2.15 -9.37 4.53
C GLU A 46 -1.49 -8.34 3.63
N GLU A 47 -1.60 -7.07 4.00
CA GLU A 47 -0.95 -5.98 3.30
C GLU A 47 0.57 -6.16 3.45
N THR A 48 1.21 -6.67 2.41
CA THR A 48 2.65 -6.87 2.39
C THR A 48 3.32 -5.54 2.05
N ALA A 49 3.35 -4.63 3.03
CA ALA A 49 4.03 -3.34 2.89
C ALA A 49 5.50 -3.54 2.49
N ASN A 50 5.94 -2.83 1.44
CA ASN A 50 7.33 -2.89 0.97
C ASN A 50 8.27 -2.00 1.78
N ILE A 51 7.73 -0.98 2.45
CA ILE A 51 8.46 -0.05 3.31
C ILE A 51 7.65 0.08 4.60
N ILE A 52 8.31 -0.10 5.74
CA ILE A 52 7.72 0.03 7.07
C ILE A 52 8.59 1.01 7.85
N ILE A 53 8.03 2.14 8.25
CA ILE A 53 8.69 3.13 9.10
C ILE A 53 8.39 2.77 10.56
N THR A 54 9.41 2.64 11.39
CA THR A 54 9.28 2.35 12.82
C THR A 54 9.52 3.58 13.70
N SER A 55 10.22 4.58 13.16
CA SER A 55 10.41 5.89 13.79
C SER A 55 10.61 6.94 12.69
N PRO A 56 10.03 8.14 12.79
CA PRO A 56 9.01 8.53 13.78
C PRO A 56 7.72 7.70 13.63
N GLY A 57 6.97 7.55 14.71
CA GLY A 57 5.66 6.89 14.67
C GLY A 57 4.61 7.77 13.97
N GLU A 58 3.47 7.18 13.61
CA GLU A 58 2.36 7.93 13.03
C GLU A 58 1.97 9.13 13.90
N ASN A 59 1.69 10.28 13.27
CA ASN A 59 1.29 11.53 13.92
C ASN A 59 2.30 12.11 14.93
N THR A 60 3.54 11.65 14.92
CA THR A 60 4.60 12.23 15.77
C THR A 60 5.03 13.58 15.22
N VAL A 61 5.06 14.59 16.08
CA VAL A 61 5.68 15.89 15.75
C VAL A 61 7.19 15.72 15.74
N VAL A 62 7.83 16.11 14.63
CA VAL A 62 9.28 16.06 14.47
C VAL A 62 9.86 17.46 14.31
N GLU A 63 11.06 17.68 14.81
CA GLU A 63 11.83 18.91 14.66
C GLU A 63 13.08 18.62 13.82
N SER A 64 13.59 19.62 13.10
CA SER A 64 14.79 19.45 12.28
C SER A 64 16.08 19.56 13.10
N PRO A 65 17.05 18.64 12.95
CA PRO A 65 16.96 17.37 12.24
C PRO A 65 16.21 16.29 13.01
N PHE A 66 15.59 15.34 12.31
CA PHE A 66 14.98 14.16 12.93
C PHE A 66 15.52 12.85 12.35
N GLN A 67 15.44 11.81 13.17
CA GLN A 67 15.88 10.47 12.82
C GLN A 67 14.73 9.64 12.23
N VAL A 68 14.96 9.06 11.05
CA VAL A 68 14.07 8.08 10.43
C VAL A 68 14.70 6.68 10.55
N LYS A 69 13.87 5.71 10.91
CA LYS A 69 14.20 4.29 11.01
C LYS A 69 13.07 3.46 10.41
N GLY A 70 13.44 2.38 9.75
CA GLY A 70 12.46 1.46 9.21
C GLY A 70 13.09 0.22 8.60
N THR A 71 12.27 -0.53 7.89
CA THR A 71 12.71 -1.66 7.07
C THR A 71 12.07 -1.59 5.70
N ALA A 72 12.79 -2.00 4.66
CA ALA A 72 12.30 -1.96 3.30
C ALA A 72 12.77 -3.16 2.47
N ARG A 73 11.95 -3.57 1.51
CA ARG A 73 12.29 -4.49 0.43
C ARG A 73 12.65 -3.66 -0.80
N VAL A 74 13.94 -3.53 -1.10
CA VAL A 74 14.44 -2.66 -2.17
C VAL A 74 15.42 -3.39 -3.08
N PHE A 75 15.39 -3.06 -4.36
CA PHE A 75 16.27 -3.64 -5.38
C PHE A 75 17.66 -2.97 -5.40
N GLU A 76 17.73 -1.65 -5.22
CA GLU A 76 18.99 -0.86 -5.35
C GLU A 76 19.58 -0.43 -4.00
N GLY A 77 19.13 -1.03 -2.89
CA GLY A 77 19.64 -0.72 -1.57
C GLY A 77 19.32 0.69 -1.06
N LYS A 78 18.28 1.34 -1.60
CA LYS A 78 17.90 2.72 -1.27
C LYS A 78 16.39 2.87 -1.08
N VAL A 79 16.02 3.67 -0.08
CA VAL A 79 14.65 4.16 0.13
C VAL A 79 14.62 5.65 -0.21
N PHE A 80 13.81 6.02 -1.20
CA PHE A 80 13.59 7.42 -1.55
C PHE A 80 12.54 8.05 -0.64
N PHE A 81 12.72 9.32 -0.29
CA PHE A 81 11.77 10.07 0.50
C PHE A 81 11.57 11.48 -0.08
N GLU A 82 10.37 12.00 0.15
CA GLU A 82 9.99 13.38 -0.03
C GLU A 82 9.23 13.78 1.23
N LEU A 83 9.57 14.94 1.79
CA LEU A 83 8.87 15.57 2.90
C LEU A 83 8.29 16.88 2.38
N SER A 84 6.99 17.01 2.47
CA SER A 84 6.23 18.15 1.97
C SER A 84 5.37 18.74 3.09
N ASP A 85 5.16 20.05 3.09
CA ASP A 85 4.20 20.67 4.01
C ASP A 85 2.74 20.46 3.53
N ALA A 86 1.76 20.86 4.35
CA ALA A 86 0.34 20.71 4.05
C ALA A 86 -0.15 21.57 2.86
N LEU A 87 0.68 22.51 2.39
CA LEU A 87 0.42 23.29 1.18
C LEU A 87 1.09 22.66 -0.06
N GLY A 88 1.83 21.56 0.12
CA GLY A 88 2.52 20.83 -0.95
C GLY A 88 3.92 21.37 -1.27
N PHE A 89 4.51 22.23 -0.43
CA PHE A 89 5.90 22.65 -0.62
C PHE A 89 6.86 21.57 -0.13
N VAL A 90 7.74 21.11 -1.01
CA VAL A 90 8.79 20.15 -0.67
C VAL A 90 9.82 20.82 0.26
N LEU A 91 9.91 20.32 1.49
CA LEU A 91 10.85 20.80 2.51
C LEU A 91 12.18 20.03 2.48
N ALA A 92 12.14 18.76 2.10
CA ALA A 92 13.31 17.90 1.91
C ALA A 92 13.00 16.75 0.94
N GLN A 93 14.01 16.30 0.20
CA GLN A 93 13.91 15.09 -0.63
C GLN A 93 15.26 14.40 -0.69
N GLY A 94 15.27 13.08 -0.85
CA GLY A 94 16.52 12.35 -0.92
C GLY A 94 16.35 10.84 -0.90
N SER A 95 17.40 10.16 -0.46
CA SER A 95 17.38 8.71 -0.26
C SER A 95 18.19 8.30 0.95
N LEU A 96 17.76 7.23 1.61
CA LEU A 96 18.43 6.58 2.73
C LEU A 96 18.94 5.20 2.29
N PRO A 97 20.19 4.82 2.64
CA PRO A 97 20.69 3.49 2.33
C PRO A 97 20.03 2.44 3.24
N THR A 98 19.68 1.29 2.66
CA THR A 98 19.35 0.08 3.42
C THR A 98 20.61 -0.72 3.72
N GLN A 99 20.56 -1.60 4.73
CA GLN A 99 21.63 -2.55 5.03
C GLN A 99 21.65 -3.72 4.02
N GLY A 100 21.96 -3.40 2.76
CA GLY A 100 22.01 -4.33 1.63
C GLY A 100 20.82 -4.19 0.67
N GLU A 101 20.76 -5.09 -0.31
CA GLU A 101 19.72 -5.15 -1.34
C GLU A 101 18.97 -6.48 -1.25
N ASN A 102 17.63 -6.44 -1.20
CA ASN A 102 16.80 -7.64 -1.23
C ASN A 102 15.32 -7.28 -1.47
N VAL A 103 14.75 -7.81 -2.55
CA VAL A 103 13.32 -7.59 -2.89
C VAL A 103 12.37 -8.52 -2.13
N ARG A 104 12.87 -9.56 -1.46
CA ARG A 104 12.06 -10.54 -0.72
C ARG A 104 12.16 -10.38 0.80
N LYS A 105 13.21 -9.71 1.29
CA LYS A 105 13.50 -9.53 2.72
C LYS A 105 13.45 -8.06 3.08
N LEU A 106 12.76 -7.76 4.18
CA LEU A 106 12.81 -6.44 4.80
C LEU A 106 14.20 -6.21 5.40
N LEU A 107 14.93 -5.24 4.86
CA LEU A 107 16.24 -4.82 5.33
C LEU A 107 16.13 -3.48 6.04
N PRO A 108 16.82 -3.29 7.17
CA PRO A 108 16.74 -2.04 7.92
C PRO A 108 17.36 -0.88 7.15
N PHE A 109 16.80 0.32 7.34
CA PHE A 109 17.40 1.59 6.95
C PHE A 109 17.29 2.58 8.10
N GLU A 110 18.22 3.52 8.13
CA GLU A 110 18.27 4.58 9.12
C GLU A 110 18.92 5.83 8.52
N GLY A 111 18.42 7.02 8.84
CA GLY A 111 19.07 8.26 8.48
C GLY A 111 18.45 9.51 9.10
N SER A 112 19.26 10.56 9.18
CA SER A 112 18.84 11.87 9.70
C SER A 112 18.35 12.74 8.54
N ILE A 113 17.16 13.32 8.67
CA ILE A 113 16.60 14.24 7.68
C ILE A 113 16.66 15.67 8.23
N LEU A 114 17.23 16.55 7.42
CA LEU A 114 17.20 18.00 7.58
C LEU A 114 16.15 18.56 6.62
N TYR A 115 15.39 19.56 7.06
CA TYR A 115 14.32 20.15 6.25
C TYR A 115 14.29 21.68 6.40
N SER A 116 13.84 22.37 5.35
CA SER A 116 13.74 23.83 5.32
C SER A 116 12.52 24.35 6.10
N THR A 117 12.48 25.64 6.42
CA THR A 117 11.37 26.24 7.17
C THR A 117 10.00 25.95 6.50
N PRO A 118 9.04 25.32 7.21
CA PRO A 118 7.71 25.04 6.67
C PRO A 118 6.90 26.30 6.40
N ASN A 119 6.05 26.29 5.34
CA ASN A 119 5.06 27.35 5.12
C ASN A 119 3.71 27.04 5.77
N ALA A 120 3.57 25.86 6.36
CA ALA A 120 2.38 25.37 7.05
C ALA A 120 2.74 24.65 8.36
N PRO A 121 1.83 24.58 9.34
CA PRO A 121 2.10 23.95 10.64
C PRO A 121 2.19 22.41 10.59
N THR A 122 1.85 21.77 9.47
CA THR A 122 1.85 20.31 9.31
C THR A 122 2.33 19.93 7.90
N GLY A 123 2.62 18.65 7.67
CA GLY A 123 3.13 18.10 6.42
C GLY A 123 3.12 16.57 6.40
N THR A 124 3.61 15.98 5.32
CA THR A 124 3.74 14.53 5.07
C THR A 124 5.08 14.20 4.45
#